data_AF-A0A7K4HFC8-F1
#
_entry.id   AF-A0A7K4HFC8-F1
#
_cell.length_a   1.000
_cell.length_b   1.000
_cell.length_c   1.000
_cell.angle_alpha   90.00
_cell.angle_beta   90.00
_cell.angle_gamma   90.00
#
_symmetry.space_group_name_H-M   'P 1'
#
loop_
_entity.id
_entity.type
_entity.pdbx_description
1 polymer ?
#
loop_
_entity_poly.entity_id
_entity_poly.type
_entity_poly.pdbx_seq_one_letter_code
_entity_poly.pdbx_strand_id
1 'polypeptide(L)' 'MKDIKWKLFKKTFPLICTNCDNFSNMERDYCESCGAKDSFRAITKADHSRYQNK' A
#
# COMPACT_ATOMS: atom_id res chain seq x y z
N MET A 1 -10.34 1.96 14.46
CA MET A 1 -10.01 2.82 13.30
C MET A 1 -11.27 3.02 12.46
N LYS A 2 -11.46 4.18 11.80
CA LYS A 2 -12.62 4.35 10.88
C LYS A 2 -12.43 3.42 9.69
N ASP A 3 -13.43 2.60 9.39
CA ASP A 3 -13.45 1.75 8.20
C ASP A 3 -13.31 2.59 6.93
N ILE A 4 -12.09 2.66 6.39
CA ILE A 4 -11.85 3.28 5.09
C ILE A 4 -12.50 2.39 4.03
N LYS A 5 -13.39 2.93 3.20
CA LYS A 5 -14.00 2.17 2.10
C LYS A 5 -12.91 1.76 1.09
N TRP A 6 -12.99 0.54 0.55
CA TRP A 6 -12.07 0.02 -0.47
C TRP A 6 -11.75 1.02 -1.60
N LYS A 7 -12.79 1.68 -2.14
CA LYS A 7 -12.63 2.67 -3.21
C LYS A 7 -11.74 3.85 -2.81
N LEU A 8 -11.89 4.33 -1.58
CA LEU A 8 -11.07 5.42 -1.06
C LEU A 8 -9.65 4.94 -0.76
N PHE A 9 -9.52 3.76 -0.14
CA PHE A 9 -8.22 3.14 0.14
C PHE A 9 -7.37 2.98 -1.11
N LYS A 10 -7.92 2.40 -2.19
CA LYS A 10 -7.20 2.25 -3.47
C LYS A 10 -6.82 3.59 -4.11
N LYS A 11 -7.60 4.65 -3.89
CA LYS A 11 -7.31 5.99 -4.40
C LYS A 11 -6.20 6.66 -3.62
N THR A 12 -6.19 6.50 -2.30
CA THR A 12 -5.18 7.07 -1.40
C THR A 12 -3.86 6.31 -1.49
N PHE A 13 -3.93 4.98 -1.58
CA PHE A 13 -2.78 4.07 -1.62
C PHE A 13 -2.99 3.06 -2.77
N PRO A 14 -2.66 3.43 -4.03
CA PRO A 14 -2.74 2.52 -5.16
C PRO A 14 -1.64 1.46 -5.15
N LEU A 15 -0.55 1.68 -4.41
CA LEU A 15 0.63 0.80 -4.39
C LEU A 15 1.01 0.36 -2.97
N ILE A 16 1.64 -0.81 -2.89
CA ILE A 16 2.23 -1.36 -1.66
C ILE A 16 3.60 -1.97 -1.97
N CYS A 17 4.56 -1.78 -1.07
CA CYS A 17 5.87 -2.40 -1.16
C CYS A 17 5.79 -3.90 -0.79
N THR A 18 6.28 -4.77 -1.64
CA THR A 18 6.33 -6.23 -1.42
C THR A 18 7.34 -6.65 -0.34
N ASN A 19 8.33 -5.80 -0.04
CA ASN A 19 9.38 -6.10 0.93
C ASN A 19 9.03 -5.70 2.37
N CYS A 20 8.32 -4.58 2.56
CA CYS A 20 8.02 -4.06 3.90
C CYS A 20 6.54 -3.74 4.15
N ASP A 21 5.65 -4.07 3.20
CA ASP A 21 4.21 -3.78 3.26
C ASP A 21 3.88 -2.29 3.44
N ASN A 22 4.80 -1.38 3.09
CA ASN A 22 4.55 0.05 3.17
C ASN A 22 3.62 0.50 2.02
N PHE A 23 2.56 1.21 2.37
CA PHE A 23 1.62 1.78 1.41
C PHE A 23 2.19 3.05 0.78
N SER A 24 1.98 3.22 -0.53
CA SER A 24 2.40 4.41 -1.27
C SER A 24 1.25 4.99 -2.07
N ASN A 25 1.19 6.31 -2.13
CA ASN A 25 0.26 7.07 -2.95
C ASN A 25 0.75 7.28 -4.39
N MET A 26 2.03 6.96 -4.68
CA MET A 26 2.67 7.18 -5.98
C MET A 26 3.71 6.09 -6.29
N GLU A 27 3.93 5.84 -7.58
CA GLU A 27 5.01 4.96 -8.04
C GLU A 27 6.35 5.68 -7.92
N ARG A 28 7.37 4.98 -7.40
CA ARG A 28 8.73 5.47 -7.23
C ARG A 28 9.70 4.34 -7.53
N ASP A 29 10.91 4.70 -7.96
CA ASP A 29 12.00 3.74 -8.24
C ASP A 29 12.41 2.94 -6.99
N TYR A 30 12.18 3.50 -5.79
CA TYR A 30 12.50 2.85 -4.53
C TYR A 30 11.43 3.12 -3.45
N CYS A 31 11.33 2.19 -2.51
CA CYS A 31 10.49 2.35 -1.33
C CYS A 31 11.12 3.32 -0.33
N GLU A 32 10.41 4.39 0.04
CA GLU A 32 10.90 5.37 1.02
C GLU A 32 11.06 4.79 2.43
N SER A 33 10.39 3.67 2.73
CA SER A 33 10.44 3.04 4.05
C SER A 33 11.60 2.06 4.21
N CYS A 34 11.90 1.25 3.19
CA CYS A 34 12.93 0.19 3.28
C CYS A 34 14.07 0.33 2.26
N GLY A 35 14.01 1.30 1.35
CA GLY A 35 15.01 1.53 0.30
C GLY A 35 14.99 0.52 -0.85
N ALA A 36 14.08 -0.45 -0.85
CA ALA A 36 14.04 -1.48 -1.88
C ALA A 36 13.57 -0.93 -3.23
N LYS A 37 14.27 -1.29 -4.31
CA LYS A 37 13.97 -0.88 -5.69
C LYS A 37 12.99 -1.84 -6.36
N ASP A 38 12.21 -1.35 -7.32
CA ASP A 38 11.27 -2.16 -8.13
C ASP A 38 10.36 -3.08 -7.30
N SER A 39 10.06 -2.66 -6.08
CA SER A 39 9.39 -3.47 -5.06
C SER A 39 7.92 -3.10 -4.87
N PHE A 40 7.35 -2.28 -5.77
CA PHE A 40 5.96 -1.88 -5.67
C PHE A 40 5.06 -2.80 -6.49
N ARG A 41 3.91 -3.12 -5.92
CA ARG A 41 2.80 -3.76 -6.63
C ARG A 41 1.51 -3.00 -6.37
N ALA A 42 0.53 -3.19 -7.25
CA ALA A 42 -0.83 -2.70 -7.01
C ALA A 42 -1.43 -3.29 -5.74
N ILE A 43 -2.21 -2.48 -5.02
CA ILE A 43 -2.92 -2.97 -3.84
C ILE A 43 -4.05 -3.94 -4.20
N THR A 44 -4.34 -4.84 -3.27
CA THR A 44 -5.43 -5.80 -3.35
C THR A 44 -6.40 -5.63 -2.19
N LYS A 45 -7.58 -6.25 -2.29
CA LYS A 45 -8.55 -6.28 -1.18
C LYS A 45 -7.97 -6.95 0.08
N ALA A 46 -7.03 -7.87 -0.08
CA ALA A 46 -6.35 -8.50 1.04
C ALA A 46 -5.51 -7.48 1.83
N ASP A 47 -4.81 -6.56 1.13
CA ASP A 47 -4.04 -5.49 1.76
C ASP A 47 -4.93 -4.50 2.53
N HIS A 48 -6.11 -4.21 1.98
CA HIS A 48 -7.11 -3.38 2.64
C HIS A 48 -7.64 -4.05 3.92
N SER A 49 -7.95 -5.35 3.87
CA SER A 49 -8.32 -6.12 5.05
C SER A 49 -7.20 -6.12 6.11
N ARG A 50 -5.94 -6.30 5.69
CA ARG A 50 -4.78 -6.20 6.61
C ARG A 50 -4.64 -4.82 7.24
N TYR A 51 -4.90 -3.74 6.48
CA TYR A 51 -4.88 -2.37 6.99
C TYR A 51 -5.98 -2.12 8.04
N GLN A 52 -7.18 -2.67 7.85
CA GLN A 52 -8.29 -2.51 8.79
C GLN A 52 -8.11 -3.29 10.10
N ASN A 53 -7.32 -4.37 10.06
CA ASN A 53 -7.04 -5.22 11.23
C ASN A 53 -5.75 -4.84 11.98
N LYS A 54 -5.05 -3.78 11.56
CA LYS A 54 -3.91 -3.19 12.28
C LYS A 54 -4.39 -2.15 13.30
#